data_AF-A0A968WUD0-F1
#
_entry.id   AF-A0A968WUD0-F1
#
_cell.length_a   1.000
_cell.length_b   1.000
_cell.length_c   1.000
_cell.angle_alpha   90.00
_cell.angle_beta   90.00
_cell.angle_gamma   90.00
#
_symmetry.space_group_name_H-M   'P 1'
#
loop_
_entity.id
_entity.type
_entity.pdbx_description
1 polymer ?
#
loop_
_entity_poly.entity_id
_entity_poly.type
_entity_poly.pdbx_seq_one_letter_code
_entity_poly.pdbx_strand_id
1 'polypeptide(L)'
;MKPKHAAKFPFTQCLLASCVTLSLTCTMHAQVGPGNFTNLNVTGNGTILAQGDANSPILPSLSAGNRMLWYPRKGAFRAGGGPDSLWTDAAMGNYSTSFGISNNASNYASTAFGVGNTANGWASTAFGAENAAFSHVSIAFGEFNIASSYASTAFGSFNTASGEISTAFGTNNTASSYASTAFGTNNTASGYYSTAMGFSTIASSYAETVIGSRNQSIPGNPTAWNPNDSLFQIGNGNTTPSNALTVFKNGNMTLQGNLTLGGSITSAGQSV
;
A
#
# COMPACT_ATOMS: atom_id res chain seq x y z
N MET A 1 -39.20 88.94 52.23
CA MET A 1 -37.91 88.39 51.77
C MET A 1 -37.17 87.87 52.99
N LYS A 2 -37.32 86.58 53.28
CA LYS A 2 -36.91 85.96 54.55
C LYS A 2 -35.56 85.23 54.44
N PRO A 3 -34.85 85.05 55.56
CA PRO A 3 -33.42 84.74 55.61
C PRO A 3 -33.08 83.36 56.22
N LYS A 4 -31.77 83.04 56.21
CA LYS A 4 -30.96 82.38 57.29
C LYS A 4 -31.15 80.88 57.66
N HIS A 5 -29.99 80.20 57.70
CA HIS A 5 -29.44 79.29 58.75
C HIS A 5 -29.09 77.83 58.42
N ALA A 6 -27.97 77.42 59.03
CA ALA A 6 -27.18 76.19 58.93
C ALA A 6 -27.81 74.92 59.54
N ALA A 7 -27.30 73.71 59.18
CA ALA A 7 -26.56 72.79 60.07
C ALA A 7 -26.45 71.32 59.56
N LYS A 8 -25.25 70.74 59.75
CA LYS A 8 -24.83 69.36 60.15
C LYS A 8 -25.33 68.05 59.42
N PHE A 9 -24.33 67.21 59.08
CA PHE A 9 -24.27 65.74 58.81
C PHE A 9 -24.99 64.84 59.86
N PRO A 10 -25.19 63.48 59.76
CA PRO A 10 -24.73 62.44 58.77
C PRO A 10 -25.71 61.26 58.41
N PHE A 11 -25.20 60.30 57.59
CA PHE A 11 -25.42 58.82 57.58
C PHE A 11 -26.77 58.12 57.20
N THR A 12 -26.64 57.21 56.22
CA THR A 12 -27.30 55.88 56.05
C THR A 12 -28.61 55.75 55.24
N GLN A 13 -28.49 55.15 54.05
CA GLN A 13 -29.15 53.89 53.63
C GLN A 13 -28.70 53.56 52.20
N CYS A 14 -27.86 52.54 52.05
CA CYS A 14 -28.28 51.19 51.65
C CYS A 14 -28.88 51.16 50.23
N LEU A 15 -28.01 50.98 49.23
CA LEU A 15 -28.42 50.29 48.00
C LEU A 15 -27.36 49.24 47.71
N LEU A 16 -27.74 47.97 47.87
CA LEU A 16 -27.04 46.82 47.33
C LEU A 16 -26.93 47.02 45.82
N ALA A 17 -25.82 47.57 45.35
CA ALA A 17 -25.43 47.47 43.95
C ALA A 17 -24.64 46.17 43.83
N SER A 18 -25.37 45.09 43.53
CA SER A 18 -24.90 43.81 43.05
C SER A 18 -23.68 44.01 42.15
N CYS A 19 -22.48 43.71 42.66
CA CYS A 19 -21.27 43.78 41.86
C CYS A 19 -21.28 42.59 40.91
N VAL A 20 -21.76 42.88 39.71
CA VAL A 20 -21.91 42.01 38.55
C VAL A 20 -20.63 41.21 38.34
N THR A 21 -20.75 39.88 38.27
CA THR A 21 -19.67 38.99 37.81
C THR A 21 -19.27 39.40 36.40
N LEU A 22 -18.11 40.04 36.27
CA LEU A 22 -17.51 40.35 34.98
C LEU A 22 -16.77 39.11 34.46
N SER A 23 -17.48 38.23 33.76
CA SER A 23 -16.86 37.14 33.00
C SER A 23 -16.34 37.68 31.67
N LEU A 24 -15.06 38.07 31.60
CA LEU A 24 -14.38 38.29 30.33
C LEU A 24 -14.01 36.93 29.73
N THR A 25 -14.82 36.43 28.80
CA THR A 25 -14.35 35.44 27.81
C THR A 25 -13.90 36.19 26.57
N CYS A 26 -12.59 36.40 26.44
CA CYS A 26 -11.97 36.82 25.20
C CYS A 26 -11.48 35.56 24.47
N THR A 27 -12.23 35.10 23.49
CA THR A 27 -11.79 34.03 22.59
C THR A 27 -12.14 34.43 21.18
N MET A 28 -11.20 35.05 20.46
CA MET A 28 -11.20 35.06 19.00
C MET A 28 -9.79 35.38 18.52
N HIS A 29 -9.14 34.41 17.85
CA HIS A 29 -8.35 34.61 16.64
C HIS A 29 -8.21 33.26 15.93
N ALA A 30 -9.31 32.75 15.38
CA ALA A 30 -9.19 31.80 14.26
C ALA A 30 -8.98 32.64 13.01
N GLN A 31 -7.71 32.87 12.65
CA GLN A 31 -7.37 33.56 11.41
C GLN A 31 -7.56 32.57 10.24
N VAL A 32 -8.81 32.42 9.79
CA VAL A 32 -9.11 31.91 8.45
C VAL A 32 -8.97 33.12 7.52
N GLY A 33 -8.04 33.05 6.55
CA GLY A 33 -7.57 34.19 5.73
C GLY A 33 -8.66 34.93 4.94
N PRO A 34 -8.31 35.79 3.97
CA PRO A 34 -9.33 36.49 3.17
C PRO A 34 -10.08 35.49 2.26
N GLY A 35 -11.33 35.16 2.57
CA GLY A 35 -12.15 34.27 1.75
C GLY A 35 -13.56 34.01 2.30
N ASN A 36 -14.49 33.66 1.41
CA ASN A 36 -15.83 33.19 1.77
C ASN A 36 -15.78 31.66 1.99
N PHE A 37 -15.57 31.22 3.24
CA PHE A 37 -15.38 29.80 3.58
C PHE A 37 -16.70 29.08 3.86
N THR A 38 -17.60 29.02 2.88
CA THR A 38 -18.88 28.29 3.06
C THR A 38 -18.68 26.80 3.36
N ASN A 39 -17.51 26.25 3.00
CA ASN A 39 -17.25 24.81 3.00
C ASN A 39 -16.20 24.35 4.02
N LEU A 40 -15.69 25.25 4.88
CA LEU A 40 -14.74 24.90 5.95
C LEU A 40 -15.29 25.39 7.29
N ASN A 41 -15.81 24.46 8.10
CA ASN A 41 -16.47 24.75 9.37
C ASN A 41 -15.75 24.07 10.53
N VAL A 42 -15.53 24.79 11.64
CA VAL A 42 -15.23 24.16 12.93
C VAL A 42 -16.55 24.03 13.69
N THR A 43 -16.96 22.80 13.97
CA THR A 43 -18.26 22.51 14.58
C THR A 43 -18.22 22.66 16.11
N GLY A 44 -19.39 22.77 16.75
CA GLY A 44 -19.51 22.98 18.21
C GLY A 44 -18.91 21.85 19.08
N ASN A 45 -18.55 20.71 18.48
CA ASN A 45 -17.85 19.62 19.16
C ASN A 45 -16.32 19.59 18.87
N GLY A 46 -15.78 20.60 18.18
CA GLY A 46 -14.36 20.72 17.85
C GLY A 46 -13.91 20.05 16.55
N THR A 47 -14.82 19.46 15.77
CA THR A 47 -14.47 18.84 14.48
C THR A 47 -14.19 19.89 13.41
N ILE A 48 -13.13 19.71 12.63
CA ILE A 48 -12.89 20.44 11.37
C ILE A 48 -13.62 19.70 10.24
N LEU A 49 -14.59 20.36 9.63
CA LEU A 49 -15.43 19.83 8.57
C LEU A 49 -15.17 20.59 7.27
N ALA A 50 -14.57 19.92 6.29
CA ALA A 50 -14.35 20.44 4.93
C ALA A 50 -15.26 19.70 3.94
N GLN A 51 -16.18 20.40 3.27
CA GLN A 51 -17.24 19.77 2.47
C GLN A 51 -17.16 20.12 0.97
N GLY A 52 -17.77 19.26 0.17
CA GLY A 52 -18.13 19.52 -1.21
C GLY A 52 -18.65 18.24 -1.86
N ASP A 53 -19.01 18.34 -3.14
CA ASP A 53 -19.59 17.27 -3.93
C ASP A 53 -18.90 17.16 -5.31
N ALA A 54 -19.39 16.26 -6.17
CA ALA A 54 -18.87 16.06 -7.53
C ALA A 54 -18.96 17.29 -8.44
N ASN A 55 -19.75 18.31 -8.08
CA ASN A 55 -19.88 19.58 -8.80
C ASN A 55 -18.95 20.67 -8.26
N SER A 56 -18.19 20.39 -7.19
CA SER A 56 -17.16 21.31 -6.70
C SER A 56 -16.19 21.69 -7.83
N PRO A 57 -15.61 22.90 -7.81
CA PRO A 57 -14.71 23.37 -8.85
C PRO A 57 -13.56 22.41 -9.14
N ILE A 58 -13.14 22.34 -10.40
CA ILE A 58 -11.96 21.59 -10.81
C ILE A 58 -10.73 22.21 -10.15
N LEU A 59 -9.84 21.37 -9.61
CA LEU A 59 -8.57 21.81 -9.06
C LEU A 59 -7.72 22.49 -10.16
N PRO A 60 -7.37 23.79 -10.04
CA PRO A 60 -6.37 24.39 -10.93
C PRO A 60 -5.00 23.77 -10.67
N SER A 61 -4.15 23.71 -11.70
CA SER A 61 -2.77 23.27 -11.52
C SER A 61 -2.07 24.16 -10.49
N LEU A 62 -1.49 23.55 -9.46
CA LEU A 62 -0.75 24.25 -8.42
C LEU A 62 0.76 24.09 -8.66
N SER A 63 1.55 25.08 -8.27
CA SER A 63 3.02 25.03 -8.35
C SER A 63 3.61 23.94 -7.44
N ALA A 64 4.89 23.64 -7.55
CA ALA A 64 5.59 22.70 -6.67
C ALA A 64 5.58 23.16 -5.20
N GLY A 65 5.77 22.21 -4.29
CA GLY A 65 5.99 22.48 -2.86
C GLY A 65 5.14 21.63 -1.92
N ASN A 66 5.29 21.91 -0.62
CA ASN A 66 4.64 21.15 0.45
C ASN A 66 3.27 21.73 0.78
N ARG A 67 2.24 20.89 0.91
CA ARG A 67 0.89 21.30 1.33
C ARG A 67 0.05 20.13 1.80
N MET A 68 -1.08 20.43 2.42
CA MET A 68 -2.21 19.54 2.63
C MET A 68 -3.36 20.02 1.75
N LEU A 69 -4.01 19.10 1.04
CA LEU A 69 -5.09 19.37 0.10
C LEU A 69 -6.20 18.35 0.30
N TRP A 70 -7.38 18.84 0.66
CA TRP A 70 -8.64 18.13 0.48
C TRP A 70 -9.25 18.56 -0.85
N TYR A 71 -9.47 17.61 -1.77
CA TYR A 71 -10.11 17.87 -3.06
C TYR A 71 -11.52 17.29 -3.06
N PRO A 72 -12.54 18.05 -2.61
CA PRO A 72 -13.88 17.53 -2.37
C PRO A 72 -14.55 16.98 -3.62
N ARG A 73 -14.28 17.56 -4.80
CA ARG A 73 -14.82 17.09 -6.08
C ARG A 73 -14.57 15.61 -6.33
N LYS A 74 -13.39 15.15 -5.92
CA LYS A 74 -12.95 13.77 -6.07
C LYS A 74 -13.01 13.01 -4.75
N GLY A 75 -13.30 13.64 -3.62
CA GLY A 75 -13.10 13.04 -2.30
C GLY A 75 -11.64 12.61 -2.06
N ALA A 76 -10.68 13.25 -2.74
CA ALA A 76 -9.28 12.88 -2.67
C ALA A 76 -8.59 13.66 -1.56
N PHE A 77 -7.69 13.00 -0.83
CA PHE A 77 -6.93 13.63 0.23
C PHE A 77 -5.43 13.44 0.03
N ARG A 78 -4.72 14.56 0.02
CA ARG A 78 -3.29 14.58 -0.26
C ARG A 78 -2.53 15.46 0.70
N ALA A 79 -1.39 15.00 1.20
CA ALA A 79 -0.45 15.87 1.90
C ALA A 79 1.00 15.52 1.61
N GLY A 80 1.87 16.52 1.62
CA GLY A 80 3.29 16.38 1.33
C GLY A 80 3.71 17.23 0.13
N GLY A 81 4.74 16.80 -0.58
CA GLY A 81 5.45 17.61 -1.57
C GLY A 81 5.61 16.93 -2.92
N GLY A 82 5.97 17.69 -3.95
CA GLY A 82 6.24 17.15 -5.28
C GLY A 82 6.23 18.22 -6.37
N PRO A 83 6.60 17.85 -7.60
CA PRO A 83 6.54 18.74 -8.76
C PRO A 83 5.10 19.11 -9.14
N ASP A 84 4.94 20.18 -9.91
CA ASP A 84 3.68 20.75 -10.40
C ASP A 84 2.79 19.69 -11.07
N SER A 85 3.40 18.75 -11.80
CA SER A 85 2.68 17.68 -12.52
C SER A 85 1.81 16.83 -11.62
N LEU A 86 2.15 16.71 -10.34
CA LEU A 86 1.39 15.94 -9.37
C LEU A 86 0.25 16.74 -8.71
N TRP A 87 0.22 18.06 -8.85
CA TRP A 87 -0.80 18.92 -8.24
C TRP A 87 -1.83 19.38 -9.27
N THR A 88 -2.33 18.44 -10.06
CA THR A 88 -3.31 18.66 -11.13
C THR A 88 -4.53 17.78 -10.91
N ASP A 89 -5.66 18.11 -11.55
CA ASP A 89 -6.86 17.25 -11.52
C ASP A 89 -6.53 15.83 -12.00
N ALA A 90 -5.77 15.68 -13.09
CA ALA A 90 -5.46 14.38 -13.68
C ALA A 90 -4.56 13.49 -12.80
N ALA A 91 -3.70 14.09 -11.96
CA ALA A 91 -2.82 13.36 -11.05
C ALA A 91 -3.51 12.91 -9.75
N MET A 92 -4.79 13.23 -9.57
CA MET A 92 -5.59 12.85 -8.40
C MET A 92 -6.77 11.99 -8.84
N GLY A 93 -6.78 10.74 -8.41
CA GLY A 93 -7.89 9.83 -8.60
C GLY A 93 -9.11 10.19 -7.75
N ASN A 94 -10.28 9.69 -8.15
CA ASN A 94 -11.46 9.75 -7.30
C ASN A 94 -11.24 8.89 -6.05
N TYR A 95 -11.53 9.43 -4.87
CA TYR A 95 -11.35 8.82 -3.56
C TYR A 95 -9.90 8.38 -3.28
N SER A 96 -8.92 9.00 -3.95
CA SER A 96 -7.52 8.62 -3.79
C SER A 96 -6.91 9.23 -2.53
N THR A 97 -5.88 8.57 -2.00
CA THR A 97 -5.08 9.08 -0.89
C THR A 97 -3.61 9.14 -1.27
N SER A 98 -2.95 10.26 -0.95
CA SER A 98 -1.53 10.43 -1.26
C SER A 98 -0.79 11.18 -0.16
N PHE A 99 0.21 10.56 0.46
CA PHE A 99 0.94 11.16 1.58
C PHE A 99 2.45 11.02 1.42
N GLY A 100 3.17 12.13 1.52
CA GLY A 100 4.63 12.17 1.41
C GLY A 100 5.12 12.86 0.14
N ILE A 101 6.27 12.46 -0.38
CA ILE A 101 6.99 13.20 -1.42
C ILE A 101 6.84 12.49 -2.76
N SER A 102 6.46 13.23 -3.80
CA SER A 102 6.45 12.77 -5.20
C SER A 102 5.64 11.50 -5.46
N ASN A 103 4.60 11.25 -4.66
CA ASN A 103 3.69 10.12 -4.87
C ASN A 103 2.63 10.44 -5.95
N ASN A 104 2.19 9.45 -6.72
CA ASN A 104 1.13 9.61 -7.71
C ASN A 104 0.03 8.58 -7.47
N ALA A 105 -1.11 9.03 -6.93
CA ALA A 105 -2.32 8.22 -6.74
C ALA A 105 -3.43 8.75 -7.66
N SER A 106 -3.36 8.37 -8.94
CA SER A 106 -4.12 9.02 -10.02
C SER A 106 -5.38 8.28 -10.45
N ASN A 107 -5.71 7.13 -9.84
CA ASN A 107 -6.85 6.31 -10.25
C ASN A 107 -7.87 6.15 -9.09
N TYR A 108 -9.04 5.63 -9.40
CA TYR A 108 -10.13 5.46 -8.44
C TYR A 108 -9.66 4.66 -7.22
N ALA A 109 -9.90 5.19 -6.01
CA ALA A 109 -9.55 4.62 -4.73
C ALA A 109 -8.07 4.21 -4.58
N SER A 110 -7.16 4.76 -5.39
CA SER A 110 -5.74 4.40 -5.30
C SER A 110 -5.06 5.09 -4.12
N THR A 111 -4.06 4.43 -3.55
CA THR A 111 -3.36 4.87 -2.33
C THR A 111 -1.86 4.90 -2.58
N ALA A 112 -1.21 6.03 -2.33
CA ALA A 112 0.24 6.16 -2.43
C ALA A 112 0.85 6.83 -1.19
N PHE A 113 1.72 6.15 -0.46
CA PHE A 113 2.28 6.64 0.81
C PHE A 113 3.81 6.49 0.86
N GLY A 114 4.52 7.55 1.23
CA GLY A 114 5.99 7.55 1.37
C GLY A 114 6.67 8.43 0.32
N VAL A 115 7.64 7.90 -0.43
CA VAL A 115 8.44 8.68 -1.40
C VAL A 115 8.40 8.05 -2.80
N GLY A 116 8.05 8.83 -3.83
CA GLY A 116 8.19 8.44 -5.23
C GLY A 116 7.30 7.26 -5.68
N ASN A 117 6.23 6.95 -4.95
CA ASN A 117 5.37 5.81 -5.28
C ASN A 117 4.38 6.15 -6.39
N THR A 118 4.01 5.16 -7.20
CA THR A 118 3.02 5.28 -8.27
C THR A 118 1.91 4.23 -8.08
N ALA A 119 0.70 4.67 -7.75
CA ALA A 119 -0.51 3.86 -7.62
C ALA A 119 -1.53 4.30 -8.69
N ASN A 120 -1.42 3.71 -9.88
CA ASN A 120 -2.18 4.10 -11.07
C ASN A 120 -3.28 3.08 -11.46
N GLY A 121 -3.41 1.98 -10.72
CA GLY A 121 -4.48 1.01 -10.91
C GLY A 121 -5.71 1.35 -10.09
N TRP A 122 -6.88 0.85 -10.50
CA TRP A 122 -8.11 0.95 -9.71
C TRP A 122 -7.93 0.26 -8.37
N ALA A 123 -8.20 0.96 -7.26
CA ALA A 123 -7.97 0.50 -5.89
C ALA A 123 -6.56 -0.04 -5.61
N SER A 124 -5.55 0.41 -6.39
CA SER A 124 -4.17 -0.05 -6.19
C SER A 124 -3.50 0.67 -5.02
N THR A 125 -2.53 0.00 -4.40
CA THR A 125 -1.80 0.53 -3.23
C THR A 125 -0.30 0.47 -3.46
N ALA A 126 0.38 1.61 -3.31
CA ALA A 126 1.83 1.70 -3.33
C ALA A 126 2.33 2.36 -2.03
N PHE A 127 3.12 1.66 -1.23
CA PHE A 127 3.53 2.11 0.11
C PHE A 127 5.03 1.91 0.34
N GLY A 128 5.73 2.95 0.77
CA GLY A 128 7.16 2.94 1.06
C GLY A 128 7.93 3.86 0.11
N ALA A 129 8.94 3.36 -0.60
CA ALA A 129 9.76 4.15 -1.52
C ALA A 129 9.80 3.54 -2.93
N GLU A 130 9.53 4.37 -3.94
CA GLU A 130 9.73 4.04 -5.36
C GLU A 130 8.99 2.77 -5.83
N ASN A 131 7.83 2.49 -5.23
CA ASN A 131 6.99 1.35 -5.64
C ASN A 131 6.04 1.73 -6.77
N ALA A 132 5.67 0.74 -7.58
CA ALA A 132 4.73 0.89 -8.68
C ALA A 132 3.63 -0.19 -8.65
N ALA A 133 2.39 0.25 -8.40
CA ALA A 133 1.18 -0.56 -8.46
C ALA A 133 0.29 -0.09 -9.63
N PHE A 134 0.47 -0.72 -10.79
CA PHE A 134 -0.08 -0.24 -12.07
C PHE A 134 -1.47 -0.78 -12.43
N SER A 135 -1.94 -1.85 -11.82
CA SER A 135 -3.14 -2.56 -12.25
C SER A 135 -4.20 -2.65 -11.16
N HIS A 136 -5.38 -3.15 -11.52
CA HIS A 136 -6.54 -3.22 -10.64
C HIS A 136 -6.23 -4.05 -9.40
N VAL A 137 -6.45 -3.47 -8.23
CA VAL A 137 -6.23 -4.07 -6.91
C VAL A 137 -4.79 -4.55 -6.71
N SER A 138 -3.81 -4.03 -7.48
CA SER A 138 -2.42 -4.41 -7.31
C SER A 138 -1.80 -3.71 -6.09
N ILE A 139 -0.88 -4.40 -5.43
CA ILE A 139 -0.26 -3.94 -4.18
C ILE A 139 1.26 -3.99 -4.33
N ALA A 140 1.91 -2.86 -4.12
CA ALA A 140 3.37 -2.75 -4.08
C ALA A 140 3.80 -2.11 -2.75
N PHE A 141 4.51 -2.86 -1.90
CA PHE A 141 4.84 -2.43 -0.53
C PHE A 141 6.32 -2.63 -0.21
N GLY A 142 6.99 -1.59 0.26
CA GLY A 142 8.40 -1.60 0.65
C GLY A 142 9.23 -0.68 -0.24
N GLU A 143 10.22 -1.21 -0.95
CA GLU A 143 11.14 -0.42 -1.79
C GLU A 143 11.27 -1.00 -3.21
N PHE A 144 11.15 -0.18 -4.25
CA PHE A 144 11.39 -0.60 -5.64
C PHE A 144 10.57 -1.82 -6.12
N ASN A 145 9.36 -2.03 -5.58
CA ASN A 145 8.52 -3.14 -6.01
C ASN A 145 7.63 -2.75 -7.20
N ILE A 146 7.38 -3.71 -8.09
CA ILE A 146 6.51 -3.56 -9.25
C ILE A 146 5.40 -4.62 -9.20
N ALA A 147 4.16 -4.18 -9.04
CA ALA A 147 2.95 -5.00 -9.13
C ALA A 147 2.13 -4.53 -10.36
N SER A 148 2.37 -5.17 -11.50
CA SER A 148 1.94 -4.67 -12.82
C SER A 148 0.71 -5.36 -13.40
N SER A 149 0.21 -6.43 -12.78
CA SER A 149 -0.93 -7.22 -13.28
C SER A 149 -2.12 -7.24 -12.32
N TYR A 150 -3.28 -7.66 -12.81
CA TYR A 150 -4.52 -7.72 -12.04
C TYR A 150 -4.31 -8.49 -10.72
N ALA A 151 -4.70 -7.89 -9.59
CA ALA A 151 -4.56 -8.45 -8.25
C ALA A 151 -3.13 -8.96 -7.89
N SER A 152 -2.10 -8.48 -8.57
CA SER A 152 -0.71 -8.83 -8.28
C SER A 152 -0.21 -8.15 -7.00
N THR A 153 0.64 -8.84 -6.24
CA THR A 153 1.20 -8.35 -4.98
C THR A 153 2.72 -8.46 -4.98
N ALA A 154 3.41 -7.34 -4.80
CA ALA A 154 4.87 -7.27 -4.64
C ALA A 154 5.22 -6.64 -3.29
N PHE A 155 5.89 -7.39 -2.40
CA PHE A 155 6.14 -6.96 -1.02
C PHE A 155 7.61 -7.18 -0.63
N GLY A 156 8.27 -6.14 -0.11
CA GLY A 156 9.67 -6.19 0.34
C GLY A 156 10.55 -5.24 -0.48
N SER A 157 11.59 -5.74 -1.12
CA SER A 157 12.52 -4.90 -1.90
C SER A 157 12.82 -5.50 -3.28
N PHE A 158 12.73 -4.70 -4.33
CA PHE A 158 13.03 -5.09 -5.72
C PHE A 158 12.21 -6.27 -6.27
N ASN A 159 10.98 -6.50 -5.78
CA ASN A 159 10.16 -7.60 -6.29
C ASN A 159 9.36 -7.19 -7.53
N THR A 160 9.14 -8.14 -8.44
CA THR A 160 8.27 -7.98 -9.61
C THR A 160 7.17 -9.04 -9.60
N ALA A 161 5.93 -8.61 -9.40
CA ALA A 161 4.73 -9.43 -9.58
C ALA A 161 4.02 -9.00 -10.88
N SER A 162 4.29 -9.72 -11.97
CA SER A 162 3.80 -9.39 -13.31
C SER A 162 2.81 -10.41 -13.89
N GLY A 163 2.55 -11.51 -13.16
CA GLY A 163 1.44 -12.40 -13.44
C GLY A 163 0.12 -11.91 -12.83
N GLU A 164 -1.00 -12.25 -13.45
CA GLU A 164 -2.32 -12.04 -12.83
C GLU A 164 -2.42 -12.90 -11.55
N ILE A 165 -2.89 -12.30 -10.45
CA ILE A 165 -3.00 -12.93 -9.11
C ILE A 165 -1.62 -13.37 -8.56
N SER A 166 -0.51 -12.94 -9.18
CA SER A 166 0.81 -13.38 -8.75
C SER A 166 1.29 -12.68 -7.49
N THR A 167 2.14 -13.34 -6.71
CA THR A 167 2.69 -12.81 -5.47
C THR A 167 4.22 -12.93 -5.46
N ALA A 168 4.92 -11.82 -5.27
CA ALA A 168 6.36 -11.78 -5.10
C ALA A 168 6.70 -11.15 -3.73
N PHE A 169 7.29 -11.91 -2.81
CA PHE A 169 7.51 -11.51 -1.42
C PHE A 169 8.97 -11.73 -0.98
N GLY A 170 9.61 -10.70 -0.45
CA GLY A 170 10.98 -10.73 0.07
C GLY A 170 11.91 -9.80 -0.69
N THR A 171 13.04 -10.30 -1.20
CA THR A 171 14.01 -9.48 -1.94
C THR A 171 14.30 -10.03 -3.33
N ASN A 172 14.15 -9.19 -4.36
CA ASN A 172 14.50 -9.51 -5.74
C ASN A 172 13.77 -10.74 -6.33
N ASN A 173 12.51 -10.97 -5.98
CA ASN A 173 11.75 -12.09 -6.52
C ASN A 173 10.95 -11.69 -7.76
N THR A 174 10.73 -12.64 -8.66
CA THR A 174 9.89 -12.48 -9.86
C THR A 174 8.79 -13.53 -9.89
N ALA A 175 7.54 -13.10 -9.81
CA ALA A 175 6.35 -13.94 -10.02
C ALA A 175 5.64 -13.48 -11.29
N SER A 176 5.95 -14.11 -12.43
CA SER A 176 5.63 -13.62 -13.77
C SER A 176 4.47 -14.32 -14.47
N SER A 177 3.86 -15.32 -13.84
CA SER A 177 2.85 -16.17 -14.45
C SER A 177 1.53 -16.15 -13.66
N TYR A 178 0.46 -16.60 -14.30
CA TYR A 178 -0.87 -16.64 -13.69
C TYR A 178 -0.85 -17.40 -12.36
N ALA A 179 -1.30 -16.75 -11.29
CA ALA A 179 -1.32 -17.25 -9.93
C ALA A 179 0.03 -17.83 -9.43
N SER A 180 1.16 -17.34 -9.96
CA SER A 180 2.48 -17.79 -9.51
C SER A 180 2.93 -17.08 -8.23
N THR A 181 3.73 -17.76 -7.41
CA THR A 181 4.21 -17.24 -6.12
C THR A 181 5.72 -17.37 -6.00
N ALA A 182 6.43 -16.27 -5.74
CA ALA A 182 7.87 -16.27 -5.48
C ALA A 182 8.14 -15.67 -4.09
N PHE A 183 8.77 -16.44 -3.19
CA PHE A 183 8.94 -16.08 -1.78
C PHE A 183 10.38 -16.28 -1.28
N GLY A 184 10.98 -15.25 -0.70
CA GLY A 184 12.33 -15.31 -0.12
C GLY A 184 13.28 -14.35 -0.83
N THR A 185 14.44 -14.83 -1.28
CA THR A 185 15.43 -13.99 -1.97
C THR A 185 15.80 -14.56 -3.34
N ASN A 186 15.66 -13.73 -4.38
CA ASN A 186 16.10 -14.02 -5.74
C ASN A 186 15.37 -15.20 -6.42
N ASN A 187 14.11 -15.45 -6.09
CA ASN A 187 13.35 -16.57 -6.68
C ASN A 187 12.55 -16.15 -7.92
N THR A 188 12.34 -17.11 -8.83
CA THR A 188 11.56 -16.91 -10.06
C THR A 188 10.47 -17.97 -10.18
N ALA A 189 9.20 -17.56 -10.17
CA ALA A 189 8.05 -18.41 -10.41
C ALA A 189 7.40 -18.02 -11.76
N SER A 190 7.69 -18.81 -12.80
CA SER A 190 7.30 -18.54 -14.19
C SER A 190 6.34 -19.57 -14.79
N GLY A 191 5.94 -20.59 -14.03
CA GLY A 191 4.86 -21.50 -14.40
C GLY A 191 3.50 -20.99 -13.88
N TYR A 192 2.42 -21.33 -14.57
CA TYR A 192 1.07 -21.08 -14.06
C TYR A 192 0.87 -21.87 -12.78
N TYR A 193 0.35 -21.24 -11.73
CA TYR A 193 0.21 -21.83 -10.40
C TYR A 193 1.52 -22.30 -9.75
N SER A 194 2.69 -21.88 -10.27
CA SER A 194 3.97 -22.34 -9.74
C SER A 194 4.35 -21.58 -8.47
N THR A 195 5.11 -22.23 -7.58
CA THR A 195 5.64 -21.64 -6.36
C THR A 195 7.15 -21.83 -6.29
N ALA A 196 7.92 -20.76 -6.16
CA ALA A 196 9.37 -20.78 -5.93
C ALA A 196 9.69 -20.15 -4.58
N MET A 197 10.25 -20.92 -3.65
CA MET A 197 10.48 -20.49 -2.27
C MET A 197 11.90 -20.77 -1.77
N GLY A 198 12.53 -19.78 -1.15
CA GLY A 198 13.84 -19.92 -0.52
C GLY A 198 14.87 -18.95 -1.10
N PHE A 199 16.03 -19.47 -1.53
CA PHE A 199 17.11 -18.65 -2.07
C PHE A 199 17.49 -19.06 -3.49
N SER A 200 17.31 -18.14 -4.44
CA SER A 200 17.69 -18.36 -5.85
C SER A 200 17.07 -19.61 -6.48
N THR A 201 15.80 -19.88 -6.20
CA THR A 201 15.06 -21.02 -6.78
C THR A 201 14.23 -20.60 -8.00
N ILE A 202 14.00 -21.53 -8.93
CA ILE A 202 13.27 -21.32 -10.18
C ILE A 202 12.22 -22.44 -10.33
N ALA A 203 10.94 -22.06 -10.35
CA ALA A 203 9.79 -22.92 -10.65
C ALA A 203 9.18 -22.52 -12.00
N SER A 204 9.47 -23.31 -13.04
CA SER A 204 9.21 -22.95 -14.45
C SER A 204 8.05 -23.69 -15.11
N SER A 205 7.59 -24.81 -14.54
CA SER A 205 6.50 -25.62 -15.09
C SER A 205 5.15 -25.33 -14.42
N TYR A 206 4.06 -25.61 -15.13
CA TYR A 206 2.68 -25.57 -14.64
C TYR A 206 2.56 -26.32 -13.31
N ALA A 207 1.98 -25.68 -12.29
CA ALA A 207 1.76 -26.21 -10.94
C ALA A 207 3.02 -26.75 -10.23
N GLU A 208 4.21 -26.32 -10.64
CA GLU A 208 5.46 -26.74 -10.02
C GLU A 208 5.70 -26.02 -8.67
N THR A 209 6.11 -26.75 -7.64
CA THR A 209 6.61 -26.18 -6.39
C THR A 209 8.10 -26.44 -6.23
N VAL A 210 8.88 -25.40 -5.93
CA VAL A 210 10.31 -25.50 -5.67
C VAL A 210 10.63 -24.85 -4.34
N ILE A 211 11.37 -25.57 -3.49
CA ILE A 211 11.85 -25.05 -2.20
C ILE A 211 13.37 -25.20 -2.06
N GLY A 212 13.96 -24.47 -1.12
CA GLY A 212 15.36 -24.66 -0.71
C GLY A 212 16.31 -23.59 -1.29
N SER A 213 17.49 -24.02 -1.74
CA SER A 213 18.52 -23.13 -2.26
C SER A 213 18.98 -23.60 -3.64
N ARG A 214 18.95 -22.70 -4.63
CA ARG A 214 19.58 -22.88 -5.95
C ARG A 214 19.29 -24.24 -6.58
N ASN A 215 18.03 -24.52 -6.88
CA ASN A 215 17.66 -25.73 -7.62
C ASN A 215 18.27 -25.69 -9.03
N GLN A 216 18.64 -26.85 -9.55
CA GLN A 216 18.89 -27.02 -10.97
C GLN A 216 17.53 -27.00 -11.69
N SER A 217 17.19 -25.85 -12.29
CA SER A 217 15.94 -25.70 -13.02
C SER A 217 15.81 -26.74 -14.14
N ILE A 218 14.64 -27.37 -14.23
CA ILE A 218 14.29 -28.32 -15.27
C ILE A 218 13.20 -27.64 -16.10
N PRO A 219 13.47 -27.27 -17.36
CA PRO A 219 12.46 -26.67 -18.22
C PRO A 219 11.26 -27.59 -18.39
N GLY A 220 10.06 -27.02 -18.31
CA GLY A 220 8.80 -27.71 -18.57
C GLY A 220 7.81 -26.81 -19.30
N ASN A 221 6.63 -27.36 -19.57
CA ASN A 221 5.51 -26.58 -20.07
C ASN A 221 5.00 -25.63 -18.96
N PRO A 222 5.03 -24.30 -19.17
CA PRO A 222 4.62 -23.34 -18.15
C PRO A 222 3.11 -23.20 -18.00
N THR A 223 2.30 -23.63 -18.98
CA THR A 223 0.86 -23.33 -19.05
C THR A 223 -0.05 -24.55 -19.03
N ALA A 224 0.48 -25.76 -19.16
CA ALA A 224 -0.29 -27.00 -19.22
C ALA A 224 0.40 -28.16 -18.50
N TRP A 225 -0.40 -29.12 -18.05
CA TRP A 225 0.08 -30.35 -17.42
C TRP A 225 0.81 -31.23 -18.45
N ASN A 226 2.08 -31.53 -18.18
CA ASN A 226 2.87 -32.50 -18.92
C ASN A 226 3.44 -33.55 -17.94
N PRO A 227 3.12 -34.84 -18.08
CA PRO A 227 3.57 -35.88 -17.15
C PRO A 227 5.09 -35.95 -16.92
N ASN A 228 5.89 -35.48 -17.89
CA ASN A 228 7.36 -35.52 -17.82
C ASN A 228 7.97 -34.26 -17.20
N ASP A 229 7.17 -33.26 -16.83
CA ASP A 229 7.68 -32.07 -16.16
C ASP A 229 7.79 -32.28 -14.65
N SER A 230 8.64 -31.49 -14.00
CA SER A 230 8.73 -31.39 -12.55
C SER A 230 7.40 -30.95 -11.94
N LEU A 231 6.97 -31.63 -10.88
CA LEU A 231 5.89 -31.24 -9.99
C LEU A 231 6.43 -30.60 -8.71
N PHE A 232 7.50 -31.19 -8.16
CA PHE A 232 8.12 -30.71 -6.93
C PHE A 232 9.65 -30.85 -6.98
N GLN A 233 10.39 -29.82 -6.54
CA GLN A 233 11.84 -29.87 -6.41
C GLN A 233 12.31 -29.32 -5.07
N ILE A 234 13.34 -29.93 -4.49
CA ILE A 234 14.09 -29.39 -3.36
C ILE A 234 15.50 -29.06 -3.83
N GLY A 235 15.82 -27.77 -3.95
CA GLY A 235 17.15 -27.29 -4.25
C GLY A 235 18.06 -27.37 -3.02
N ASN A 236 19.26 -27.92 -3.21
CA ASN A 236 20.34 -27.93 -2.21
C ASN A 236 21.66 -27.35 -2.77
N GLY A 237 21.57 -26.57 -3.85
CA GLY A 237 22.70 -25.88 -4.44
C GLY A 237 23.27 -24.81 -3.52
N ASN A 238 24.59 -24.64 -3.57
CA ASN A 238 25.32 -23.56 -2.91
C ASN A 238 26.02 -22.68 -3.96
N THR A 239 27.20 -23.07 -4.44
CA THR A 239 27.87 -22.37 -5.54
C THR A 239 27.28 -22.77 -6.89
N THR A 240 27.02 -24.06 -7.06
CA THR A 240 26.41 -24.65 -8.26
C THR A 240 24.95 -25.04 -7.97
N PRO A 241 24.03 -24.83 -8.93
CA PRO A 241 22.67 -25.34 -8.79
C PRO A 241 22.64 -26.86 -8.65
N SER A 242 21.79 -27.38 -7.76
CA SER A 242 21.60 -28.82 -7.55
C SER A 242 20.24 -29.10 -6.91
N ASN A 243 19.71 -30.30 -7.16
CA ASN A 243 18.45 -30.77 -6.60
C ASN A 243 18.73 -31.97 -5.69
N ALA A 244 18.35 -31.87 -4.41
CA ALA A 244 18.33 -33.03 -3.52
C ALA A 244 17.23 -34.03 -3.93
N LEU A 245 16.09 -33.49 -4.37
CA LEU A 245 14.90 -34.24 -4.75
C LEU A 245 14.24 -33.58 -5.96
N THR A 246 13.82 -34.40 -6.93
CA THR A 246 12.88 -34.01 -7.99
C THR A 246 11.76 -35.04 -8.08
N VAL A 247 10.52 -34.59 -8.07
CA VAL A 247 9.32 -35.40 -8.32
C VAL A 247 8.69 -34.90 -9.61
N PHE A 248 8.45 -35.80 -10.55
CA PHE A 248 7.79 -35.52 -11.83
C PHE A 248 6.28 -35.70 -11.71
N LYS A 249 5.54 -35.07 -12.61
CA LYS A 249 4.06 -35.12 -12.67
C LYS A 249 3.51 -36.54 -12.91
N ASN A 250 4.30 -37.44 -13.50
CA ASN A 250 3.97 -38.86 -13.68
C ASN A 250 4.20 -39.72 -12.42
N GLY A 251 4.69 -39.13 -11.31
CA GLY A 251 4.98 -39.83 -10.06
C GLY A 251 6.39 -40.39 -9.94
N ASN A 252 7.22 -40.31 -10.99
CA ASN A 252 8.62 -40.68 -10.90
C ASN A 252 9.39 -39.69 -10.00
N MET A 253 10.39 -40.19 -9.29
CA MET A 253 11.22 -39.42 -8.38
C MET A 253 12.70 -39.66 -8.66
N THR A 254 13.52 -38.61 -8.56
CA THR A 254 14.98 -38.72 -8.49
C THR A 254 15.48 -38.15 -7.17
N LEU A 255 16.41 -38.86 -6.54
CA LEU A 255 17.13 -38.44 -5.34
C LEU A 255 18.60 -38.33 -5.69
N GLN A 256 19.24 -37.22 -5.33
CA GLN A 256 20.69 -37.04 -5.49
C GLN A 256 21.36 -37.15 -4.12
N GLY A 257 22.18 -38.20 -3.94
CA GLY A 257 22.88 -38.51 -2.69
C GLY A 257 22.44 -39.86 -2.10
N ASN A 258 22.72 -40.04 -0.81
CA ASN A 258 22.39 -41.28 -0.10
C ASN A 258 20.97 -41.22 0.47
N LEU A 259 20.21 -42.30 0.30
CA LEU A 259 18.94 -42.53 0.99
C LEU A 259 19.18 -43.45 2.19
N THR A 260 18.91 -42.95 3.40
CA THR A 260 18.94 -43.76 4.63
C THR A 260 17.53 -44.06 5.08
N LEU A 261 17.23 -45.34 5.31
CA LEU A 261 15.90 -45.82 5.70
C LEU A 261 15.98 -46.47 7.08
N GLY A 262 15.04 -46.14 7.96
CA GLY A 262 14.87 -46.81 9.26
C GLY A 262 14.02 -48.08 9.20
N GLY A 263 13.61 -48.52 8.01
CA GLY A 263 12.69 -49.65 7.79
C GLY A 263 12.64 -50.12 6.33
N SER A 264 11.70 -51.02 6.02
CA SER A 264 11.54 -51.59 4.67
C SER A 264 10.75 -50.67 3.74
N ILE A 265 11.10 -50.68 2.44
CA ILE A 265 10.27 -50.11 1.38
C ILE A 265 9.17 -51.14 1.04
N THR A 266 7.91 -50.78 1.21
CA THR A 266 6.77 -51.56 0.69
C THR A 266 6.31 -50.92 -0.63
N SER A 267 6.48 -51.62 -1.75
CA SER A 267 5.90 -51.21 -3.03
C SER A 267 4.51 -51.84 -3.19
N ALA A 268 3.51 -51.03 -3.57
CA ALA A 268 2.15 -51.50 -3.89
C ALA A 268 1.90 -51.63 -5.41
N GLY A 269 2.96 -51.57 -6.22
CA GLY A 269 2.85 -51.55 -7.69
C GLY A 269 2.74 -52.94 -8.30
N GLN A 270 1.60 -53.20 -8.93
CA GLN A 270 1.40 -54.28 -9.90
C GLN A 270 2.42 -54.17 -11.03
N SER A 271 3.16 -55.25 -11.30
CA SER A 271 3.83 -55.43 -12.58
C SER A 271 2.75 -55.49 -13.66
N VAL A 272 2.86 -54.61 -14.67
CA VAL A 272 2.23 -54.86 -15.98
C VAL A 272 3.27 -55.53 -16.84
#